data_AF-A0A0K2V7A0-F1
#
_entry.id   AF-A0A0K2V7A0-F1
#
_cell.length_a   1.000
_cell.length_b   1.000
_cell.length_c   1.000
_cell.angle_alpha   90.00
_cell.angle_beta   90.00
_cell.angle_gamma   90.00
#
_symmetry.space_group_name_H-M   'P 1'
#
loop_
_entity.id
_entity.type
_entity.pdbx_description
1 polymer ?
#
loop_
_entity_poly.entity_id
_entity_poly.type
_entity_poly.pdbx_seq_one_letter_code
_entity_poly.pdbx_strand_id
1 'polypeptide(L)'
;KHKNVKIAHKLMSKAVYPTPIEKNNVLLADNIFHESTVAALQYYSSTYPAWKVTRNFDSVVSMGISIVRRLLREFEKEILQRNPSAKDTIILNIFRSSMLG
;
A
#
# COMPACT_ATOMS: atom_id res chain seq x y z
N LYS A 1 24.89 12.49 -7.90
CA LYS A 1 23.54 13.07 -8.07
C LYS A 1 22.62 12.48 -7.00
N HIS A 2 22.36 13.19 -5.90
CA HIS A 2 21.34 12.75 -4.94
C HIS A 2 19.97 12.91 -5.63
N LYS A 3 19.27 11.80 -5.88
CA LYS A 3 17.84 11.86 -6.24
C LYS A 3 17.14 12.59 -5.11
N ASN A 4 16.47 13.71 -5.40
CA ASN A 4 15.55 14.35 -4.45
C ASN A 4 14.49 13.31 -4.07
N VAL A 5 14.71 12.62 -2.96
CA VAL A 5 13.73 11.67 -2.41
C VAL A 5 12.55 12.52 -1.97
N LYS A 6 11.45 12.47 -2.73
CA LYS A 6 10.24 13.21 -2.38
C LYS A 6 9.63 12.56 -1.14
N ILE A 7 9.84 13.18 0.01
CA ILE A 7 9.32 12.77 1.32
C ILE A 7 7.79 12.79 1.29
N ALA A 8 7.13 11.71 1.73
CA ALA A 8 5.67 11.58 1.81
C ALA A 8 4.88 11.99 0.55
N HIS A 9 5.44 11.89 -0.65
CA HIS A 9 4.81 12.42 -1.88
C HIS A 9 3.51 11.74 -2.30
N LYS A 10 3.17 10.60 -1.69
CA LYS A 10 1.90 9.88 -1.89
C LYS A 10 0.85 10.27 -0.86
N LEU A 11 1.26 10.85 0.27
CA LEU A 11 0.36 11.27 1.33
C LEU A 11 -0.40 12.52 0.88
N MET A 12 -1.66 12.34 0.50
CA MET A 12 -2.55 13.41 0.06
C MET A 12 -3.54 13.76 1.17
N SER A 13 -4.03 15.00 1.20
CA SER A 13 -5.04 15.43 2.19
C SER A 13 -6.27 14.53 2.20
N LYS A 14 -6.75 14.08 1.03
CA LYS A 14 -7.89 13.15 0.92
C LYS A 14 -7.62 11.75 1.47
N ALA A 15 -6.36 11.35 1.64
CA ALA A 15 -6.03 10.08 2.29
C ALA A 15 -6.24 10.20 3.82
N VAL A 16 -5.91 11.36 4.39
CA VAL A 16 -6.06 11.63 5.83
C VAL A 16 -7.48 12.07 6.17
N TYR A 17 -8.14 12.79 5.25
CA TYR A 17 -9.46 13.36 5.39
C TYR A 17 -10.37 12.97 4.21
N PRO A 18 -10.71 11.68 4.06
CA PRO A 18 -11.57 11.23 2.97
C PRO A 18 -13.02 11.68 3.16
N THR A 19 -13.67 12.08 2.07
CA THR A 19 -15.13 12.27 2.05
C THR A 19 -15.85 10.92 2.25
N PRO A 20 -17.15 10.91 2.64
CA PRO A 20 -17.88 9.65 2.84
C PRO A 20 -17.83 8.68 1.65
N ILE A 21 -17.82 9.20 0.43
CA ILE A 21 -17.73 8.39 -0.80
C ILE A 21 -16.31 7.83 -1.00
N GLU A 22 -15.28 8.60 -0.63
CA GLU A 22 -13.88 8.22 -0.79
C GLU A 22 -13.37 7.24 0.27
N LYS A 23 -14.06 7.07 1.41
CA LYS A 23 -13.63 6.20 2.52
C LYS A 23 -13.42 4.75 2.12
N ASN A 24 -14.15 4.28 1.11
CA ASN A 24 -14.04 2.91 0.60
C ASN A 24 -12.90 2.73 -0.40
N ASN A 25 -12.20 3.80 -0.79
CA ASN A 25 -11.13 3.72 -1.78
C ASN A 25 -9.84 3.18 -1.15
N VAL A 26 -9.52 1.92 -1.45
CA VAL A 26 -8.35 1.23 -0.89
C VAL A 26 -7.04 1.93 -1.28
N LEU A 27 -6.97 2.58 -2.45
CA LEU A 27 -5.76 3.31 -2.87
C LEU A 27 -5.45 4.49 -1.96
N LEU A 28 -6.46 5.12 -1.35
CA LEU A 28 -6.24 6.19 -0.39
C LEU A 28 -5.63 5.68 0.91
N ALA A 29 -6.09 4.52 1.41
CA ALA A 29 -5.48 3.86 2.56
C ALA A 29 -4.03 3.43 2.26
N ASP A 30 -3.77 2.92 1.06
CA ASP A 30 -2.44 2.51 0.62
C ASP A 30 -1.42 3.64 0.63
N ASN A 31 -1.86 4.84 0.29
CA ASN A 31 -1.01 6.03 0.30
C ASN A 31 -0.56 6.43 1.71
N ILE A 32 -1.36 6.16 2.74
CA ILE A 32 -0.99 6.41 4.14
C ILE A 32 0.20 5.52 4.51
N PHE A 33 0.09 4.22 4.23
CA PHE A 33 1.11 3.22 4.60
C PHE A 33 2.22 3.05 3.56
N HIS A 34 2.37 4.00 2.64
CA HIS A 34 3.41 3.97 1.62
C HIS A 34 4.81 4.17 2.24
N GLU A 35 5.83 3.52 1.66
CA GLU A 35 7.22 3.59 2.15
C GLU A 35 7.74 5.03 2.32
N SER A 36 7.32 5.93 1.45
CA SER A 36 7.72 7.35 1.51
C SER A 36 7.09 8.10 2.69
N THR A 37 5.92 7.66 3.16
CA THR A 37 5.26 8.20 4.37
C THR A 37 5.96 7.69 5.62
N VAL A 38 6.28 6.38 5.68
CA VAL A 38 7.06 5.80 6.79
C VAL A 38 8.44 6.44 6.91
N ALA A 39 9.10 6.70 5.78
CA ALA A 39 10.38 7.40 5.75
C ALA A 39 10.27 8.86 6.24
N ALA A 40 9.17 9.54 5.90
CA ALA A 40 8.89 10.87 6.43
C ALA A 40 8.71 10.86 7.94
N LEU A 41 7.90 9.93 8.46
CA LEU A 41 7.69 9.77 9.90
C LEU A 41 9.01 9.46 10.62
N GLN A 42 9.90 8.65 10.03
CA GLN A 42 11.25 8.44 10.56
C GLN A 42 12.02 9.75 10.67
N TYR A 43 12.06 10.51 9.58
CA TYR A 43 12.83 11.75 9.51
C TYR A 43 12.33 12.77 10.53
N TYR A 44 11.02 12.93 10.67
CA TYR A 44 10.43 13.91 11.58
C TYR A 44 10.30 13.44 13.03
N SER A 45 10.40 12.13 13.31
CA SER A 45 10.29 11.61 14.68
C SER A 45 11.39 12.09 15.63
N SER A 46 12.54 12.53 15.10
CA SER A 46 13.60 13.16 15.90
C SER A 46 13.17 14.53 16.46
N THR A 47 12.42 15.29 15.67
CA THR A 47 11.90 16.61 16.04
C THR A 47 10.57 16.52 16.78
N TYR A 48 9.74 15.52 16.43
CA TYR A 48 8.42 15.29 17.02
C TYR A 48 8.35 13.88 17.62
N PRO A 49 8.84 13.68 18.87
CA PRO A 49 8.91 12.35 19.49
C PRO A 49 7.57 11.60 19.56
N ALA A 50 6.45 12.34 19.65
CA ALA A 50 5.10 11.76 19.61
C ALA A 50 4.84 10.94 18.34
N TRP A 51 5.49 11.27 17.23
CA TRP A 51 5.31 10.58 15.94
C TRP A 51 6.05 9.24 15.89
N LYS A 52 6.90 8.94 16.87
CA LYS A 52 7.61 7.65 16.95
C LYS A 52 6.63 6.48 17.07
N VAL A 53 5.55 6.65 17.83
CA VAL A 53 4.50 5.63 17.98
C VAL A 53 3.79 5.41 16.65
N THR A 54 3.38 6.49 15.98
CA THR A 54 2.74 6.43 14.65
C THR A 54 3.63 5.77 13.62
N ARG A 55 4.92 6.11 13.57
CA ARG A 55 5.89 5.46 12.69
C ARG A 55 5.94 3.94 12.91
N ASN A 56 6.01 3.51 14.16
CA ASN A 56 6.09 2.09 14.48
C ASN A 56 4.81 1.36 14.05
N PHE A 57 3.65 1.96 14.30
CA PHE A 57 2.37 1.45 13.84
C PHE A 57 2.33 1.31 12.31
N ASP A 58 2.64 2.38 11.58
CA ASP A 58 2.65 2.38 10.12
C ASP A 58 3.59 1.31 9.57
N SER A 59 4.79 1.17 10.14
CA SER A 59 5.75 0.16 9.72
C SER A 59 5.21 -1.27 9.86
N VAL A 60 4.45 -1.57 10.92
CA VAL A 60 3.85 -2.89 11.14
C VAL A 60 2.74 -3.14 10.12
N VAL A 61 1.88 -2.15 9.87
CA VAL A 61 0.79 -2.25 8.89
C VAL A 61 1.35 -2.43 7.47
N SER A 62 2.32 -1.60 7.06
CA SER A 62 2.98 -1.71 5.77
C SER A 62 3.62 -3.08 5.56
N MET A 63 4.22 -3.66 6.60
CA MET A 63 4.79 -5.01 6.55
C MET A 63 3.70 -6.07 6.36
N GLY A 64 2.61 -6.00 7.11
CA GLY A 64 1.47 -6.92 6.97
C GLY A 64 0.88 -6.89 5.56
N ILE A 65 0.62 -5.70 5.03
CA ILE A 65 0.14 -5.50 3.65
C ILE A 65 1.12 -6.13 2.65
N SER A 66 2.42 -5.93 2.82
CA SER A 66 3.45 -6.46 1.93
C SER A 66 3.51 -7.99 1.93
N ILE A 67 3.35 -8.62 3.10
CA ILE A 67 3.30 -10.07 3.25
C ILE A 67 2.07 -10.64 2.53
N VAL A 68 0.88 -10.09 2.81
CA VAL A 68 -0.37 -10.53 2.17
C VAL A 68 -0.27 -10.40 0.65
N ARG A 69 0.21 -9.25 0.15
CA ARG A 69 0.42 -9.03 -1.29
C ARG A 69 1.39 -10.04 -1.90
N ARG A 70 2.43 -10.43 -1.16
CA ARG A 70 3.38 -11.44 -1.64
C ARG A 70 2.71 -12.80 -1.76
N LEU A 71 2.00 -13.24 -0.72
CA LEU A 71 1.28 -14.52 -0.73
C LEU A 71 0.27 -14.60 -1.87
N LEU A 72 -0.48 -13.52 -2.09
CA LEU A 72 -1.43 -13.43 -3.19
C LEU A 72 -0.78 -13.55 -4.57
N ARG A 73 0.38 -12.91 -4.77
CA ARG A 73 1.14 -13.03 -6.03
C ARG A 73 1.68 -14.44 -6.26
N GLU A 74 2.14 -15.12 -5.21
CA GLU A 74 2.61 -16.51 -5.35
C GLU A 74 1.44 -17.44 -5.69
N PHE A 75 0.28 -17.25 -5.04
CA PHE A 75 -0.93 -17.99 -5.37
C PHE A 75 -1.40 -17.74 -6.82
N GLU A 76 -1.37 -16.49 -7.29
CA GLU A 76 -1.68 -16.14 -8.69
C GLU A 76 -0.74 -16.84 -9.68
N LYS A 77 0.57 -16.89 -9.38
CA LYS A 77 1.54 -17.61 -10.21
C LYS A 77 1.25 -19.10 -10.26
N GLU A 78 0.93 -19.73 -9.13
CA GLU A 78 0.61 -21.16 -9.07
C GLU A 78 -0.63 -21.50 -9.89
N ILE A 79 -1.69 -20.68 -9.80
CA ILE A 79 -2.90 -20.83 -10.63
C ILE A 79 -2.54 -20.73 -12.12
N LEU A 80 -1.76 -19.72 -12.49
CA LEU A 80 -1.34 -19.49 -13.87
C LEU A 80 -0.45 -20.61 -14.43
N GLN A 81 0.39 -21.22 -13.60
CA GLN A 81 1.18 -22.39 -13.98
C GLN A 81 0.31 -23.61 -14.22
N ARG A 82 -0.72 -23.84 -13.38
CA ARG A 82 -1.63 -24.98 -13.51
C ARG A 82 -2.61 -24.85 -14.67
N ASN A 83 -3.07 -23.63 -14.97
CA ASN A 83 -3.99 -23.35 -16.07
C ASN A 83 -3.49 -22.17 -16.91
N PRO A 84 -2.61 -22.40 -17.91
CA PRO A 84 -2.04 -21.33 -18.73
C PRO A 84 -3.09 -20.53 -19.52
N SER A 85 -4.22 -21.14 -19.89
CA SER A 85 -5.34 -20.46 -20.57
C SER A 85 -6.13 -19.51 -19.66
N ALA A 86 -5.95 -19.59 -18.33
CA ALA A 86 -6.55 -18.64 -17.40
C ALA A 86 -5.97 -17.22 -17.57
N LYS A 87 -4.80 -17.06 -18.22
CA LYS A 87 -4.24 -15.76 -18.61
C LYS A 87 -5.22 -14.92 -19.42
N ASP A 88 -6.05 -15.56 -20.24
CA ASP A 88 -6.93 -14.86 -21.19
C ASP A 88 -8.28 -14.45 -20.60
N THR A 89 -8.62 -14.90 -19.38
CA THR A 89 -10.02 -14.87 -18.96
C THR A 89 -10.23 -13.97 -17.75
N ILE A 90 -11.14 -13.01 -17.92
CA ILE A 90 -12.09 -12.37 -16.98
C ILE A 90 -11.90 -12.66 -15.48
N ILE A 91 -11.71 -13.92 -15.07
CA ILE A 91 -11.38 -14.36 -13.71
C ILE A 91 -10.16 -13.62 -13.13
N LEU A 92 -9.08 -13.46 -13.89
CA LEU A 92 -7.86 -12.77 -13.44
C LEU A 92 -8.09 -11.27 -13.25
N ASN A 93 -8.93 -10.67 -14.10
CA ASN A 93 -9.33 -9.27 -13.97
C ASN A 93 -10.31 -9.06 -12.82
N ILE A 94 -11.28 -9.98 -12.60
CA ILE A 94 -12.18 -9.95 -11.44
C ILE A 94 -11.37 -10.04 -10.15
N PHE A 95 -10.41 -10.97 -10.07
CA PHE A 95 -9.54 -11.12 -8.90
C PHE A 95 -8.70 -9.87 -8.64
N ARG A 96 -8.20 -9.20 -9.68
CA ARG A 96 -7.45 -7.94 -9.55
C ARG A 96 -8.35 -6.76 -9.18
N SER A 97 -9.55 -6.67 -9.75
CA SER A 97 -10.53 -5.60 -9.48
C SER A 97 -11.13 -5.69 -8.08
N SER A 98 -11.36 -6.90 -7.55
CA SER A 98 -11.88 -7.08 -6.17
C SER A 98 -10.81 -6.86 -5.09
N MET A 99 -9.52 -6.87 -5.46
CA MET A 99 -8.38 -6.67 -4.55
C MET A 99 -7.89 -5.22 -4.49
N LEU A 100 -8.30 -4.37 -5.45
CA LEU A 100 -7.85 -2.98 -5.61
C LEU A 100 -8.99 -1.95 -5.55
N GLY A 101 -10.25 -2.42 -5.45
CA GLY A 101 -11.45 -1.60 -5.28
C GLY A 101 -11.65 -1.21 -3.82
#